data_AF-A0A4Q0SX55-F1
#
_entry.id   AF-A0A4Q0SX55-F1
#
_cell.length_a   1.000
_cell.length_b   1.000
_cell.length_c   1.000
_cell.angle_alpha   90.00
_cell.angle_beta   90.00
_cell.angle_gamma   90.00
#
_symmetry.space_group_name_H-M   'P 1'
#
loop_
_entity.id
_entity.type
_entity.pdbx_description
1 polymer ?
#
loop_
_entity_poly.entity_id
_entity_poly.type
_entity_poly.pdbx_seq_one_letter_code
_entity_poly.pdbx_strand_id
1 'polypeptide(L)'
;MGERGVPVDHSTIYRWVQRYAPEIEKRLRWQWRRPQTTSWRVDETYIKVRGQWTYLYRVVDKHGNTIDFHLSPTRNAKAANRFLGKALNGLKDGGRPGVINTDKAPTYSIAIS
;
A
#
# COMPACT_ATOMS: atom_id res chain seq x y z
N MET A 1 -9.03 -24.81 9.53
CA MET A 1 -9.48 -24.21 8.25
C MET A 1 -10.51 -25.15 7.67
N GLY A 2 -11.80 -24.84 7.82
CA GLY A 2 -12.83 -25.89 7.80
C GLY A 2 -14.24 -25.43 7.41
N GLU A 3 -14.37 -24.45 6.52
CA GLU A 3 -15.72 -24.01 6.09
C GLU A 3 -16.36 -24.91 5.02
N ARG A 4 -15.57 -25.72 4.29
CA ARG A 4 -16.07 -26.61 3.21
C ARG A 4 -15.54 -28.04 3.23
N GLY A 5 -14.77 -28.43 4.26
CA GLY A 5 -14.25 -29.80 4.41
C GLY A 5 -13.24 -30.26 3.34
N VAL A 6 -12.82 -29.40 2.41
CA VAL A 6 -11.82 -29.73 1.39
C VAL A 6 -10.42 -29.56 1.98
N PRO A 7 -9.58 -30.61 2.02
CA PRO A 7 -8.19 -30.47 2.43
C PRO A 7 -7.41 -29.71 1.34
N VAL A 8 -6.91 -28.54 1.69
CA VAL A 8 -6.12 -27.70 0.78
C VAL A 8 -4.76 -27.44 1.43
N ASP A 9 -3.69 -27.81 0.74
CA ASP A 9 -2.34 -27.49 1.20
C ASP A 9 -2.05 -25.99 1.10
N HIS A 10 -1.25 -25.47 2.04
CA HIS A 10 -0.88 -24.05 2.09
C HIS A 10 -0.23 -23.55 0.79
N SER A 11 0.53 -24.39 0.08
CA SER A 11 1.16 -24.04 -1.20
C SER A 11 0.12 -23.87 -2.30
N THR A 12 -1.03 -24.55 -2.20
CA THR A 12 -2.15 -24.40 -3.14
C THR A 12 -2.80 -23.03 -2.99
N ILE A 13 -3.04 -22.58 -1.75
CA ILE A 13 -3.52 -21.22 -1.48
C ILE A 13 -2.53 -20.18 -2.01
N TYR A 14 -1.23 -20.37 -1.77
CA TYR A 14 -0.21 -19.45 -2.28
C TYR A 14 -0.21 -19.38 -3.82
N ARG A 15 -0.30 -20.52 -4.51
CA ARG A 15 -0.40 -20.56 -5.99
C ARG A 15 -1.65 -19.86 -6.50
N TRP A 16 -2.78 -20.00 -5.82
CA TRP A 16 -4.00 -19.25 -6.16
C TRP A 16 -3.83 -17.75 -5.99
N VAL A 17 -3.21 -17.30 -4.90
CA VAL A 17 -2.90 -15.87 -4.71
C VAL A 17 -2.02 -15.36 -5.86
N GLN A 18 -0.94 -16.08 -6.20
CA GLN A 18 -0.07 -15.69 -7.32
C GLN A 18 -0.80 -15.65 -8.67
N ARG A 19 -1.74 -16.58 -8.91
CA ARG A 19 -2.51 -16.68 -10.16
C ARG A 19 -3.59 -15.61 -10.26
N TYR A 20 -4.37 -15.40 -9.20
CA TYR A 20 -5.61 -14.64 -9.24
C TYR A 20 -5.46 -13.20 -8.73
N ALA A 21 -4.52 -12.91 -7.83
CA ALA A 21 -4.35 -11.54 -7.33
C ALA A 21 -4.08 -10.52 -8.46
N PRO A 22 -3.22 -10.80 -9.48
CA PRO A 22 -3.02 -9.88 -10.59
C PRO A 22 -4.29 -9.67 -11.44
N GLU A 23 -5.08 -10.74 -11.66
CA GLU A 23 -6.34 -10.67 -12.41
C GLU A 23 -7.41 -9.87 -11.66
N ILE A 24 -7.51 -10.08 -10.34
CA ILE A 24 -8.38 -9.33 -9.46
C ILE A 24 -7.96 -7.86 -9.46
N GLU A 25 -6.67 -7.57 -9.29
CA GLU A 25 -6.15 -6.20 -9.34
C GLU A 25 -6.52 -5.55 -10.67
N LYS A 26 -6.24 -6.19 -11.80
CA LYS A 26 -6.54 -5.65 -13.14
C LYS A 26 -8.03 -5.28 -13.30
N ARG A 27 -8.94 -6.11 -12.81
CA ARG A 27 -10.40 -5.91 -12.94
C ARG A 27 -10.96 -4.89 -11.96
N LEU A 28 -10.41 -4.82 -10.74
CA LEU A 28 -10.92 -3.97 -9.66
C LEU A 28 -10.09 -2.70 -9.42
N ARG A 29 -8.99 -2.50 -10.17
CA ARG A 29 -8.07 -1.36 -10.01
C ARG A 29 -8.77 -0.02 -10.02
N TRP A 30 -9.75 0.14 -10.91
CA TRP A 30 -10.50 1.38 -11.08
C TRP A 30 -11.37 1.72 -9.87
N GLN A 31 -11.80 0.71 -9.11
CA GLN A 31 -12.61 0.89 -7.90
C GLN A 31 -11.71 1.24 -6.70
N TRP A 32 -10.58 0.56 -6.54
CA TRP A 32 -9.69 0.74 -5.38
C TRP A 32 -8.84 2.01 -5.45
N ARG A 33 -8.43 2.45 -6.64
CA ARG A 33 -7.58 3.64 -6.83
C ARG A 33 -8.34 4.95 -7.03
N ARG A 34 -9.64 4.96 -6.76
CA ARG A 34 -10.42 6.20 -6.62
C ARG A 34 -10.42 6.57 -5.14
N PRO A 35 -9.52 7.46 -4.68
CA PRO A 35 -9.69 8.00 -3.34
C PRO A 35 -11.04 8.71 -3.32
N GLN A 36 -11.98 8.20 -2.53
CA GLN A 36 -13.29 8.82 -2.34
C GLN A 36 -13.17 10.15 -1.56
N THR A 37 -11.95 10.52 -1.19
CA THR A 37 -11.66 11.47 -0.12
C THR A 37 -10.34 12.17 -0.39
N THR A 38 -10.32 13.47 -0.15
CA THR A 38 -9.16 14.34 -0.32
C THR A 38 -8.19 14.29 0.86
N SER A 39 -8.48 13.55 1.94
CA SER A 39 -7.61 13.43 3.12
C SER A 39 -6.94 12.07 3.16
N TRP A 40 -5.60 12.07 3.13
CA TRP A 40 -4.78 10.88 3.19
C TRP A 40 -4.07 10.78 4.53
N ARG A 41 -3.86 9.55 4.98
CA ARG A 41 -2.98 9.22 6.11
C ARG A 41 -1.86 8.35 5.61
N VAL A 42 -0.64 8.78 5.86
CA VAL A 42 0.57 8.07 5.48
C VAL A 42 1.26 7.59 6.74
N ASP A 43 1.65 6.32 6.75
CA ASP A 43 2.24 5.65 7.89
C ASP A 43 3.37 4.70 7.45
N GLU A 44 4.27 4.43 8.37
CA GLU A 44 5.47 3.61 8.19
C GLU A 44 5.53 2.51 9.24
N THR A 45 5.53 1.25 8.82
CA THR A 45 5.69 0.12 9.77
C THR A 45 6.81 -0.81 9.33
N TYR A 46 7.44 -1.50 10.27
CA TYR A 46 8.53 -2.44 9.98
C TYR A 46 8.00 -3.87 10.01
N ILE A 47 8.28 -4.64 8.95
CA ILE A 47 7.86 -6.03 8.80
C ILE A 47 9.06 -6.92 8.46
N LYS A 48 9.02 -8.20 8.87
CA LYS A 48 10.04 -9.18 8.46
C LYS A 48 9.65 -9.82 7.13
N VAL A 49 10.48 -9.64 6.11
CA VAL A 49 10.36 -10.34 4.82
C VAL A 49 11.55 -11.28 4.69
N ARG A 50 11.29 -12.59 4.62
CA ARG A 50 12.34 -13.64 4.57
C ARG A 50 13.40 -13.49 5.68
N GLY A 51 12.96 -13.12 6.88
CA GLY A 51 13.84 -12.93 8.04
C GLY A 51 14.53 -11.56 8.14
N GLN A 52 14.43 -10.71 7.12
CA GLN A 52 15.04 -9.37 7.10
C GLN A 52 14.00 -8.29 7.41
N TRP A 53 14.35 -7.33 8.26
CA TRP A 53 13.49 -6.18 8.55
C TRP A 53 13.41 -5.25 7.33
N THR A 54 12.18 -4.91 6.95
CA THR A 54 11.85 -4.04 5.81
C THR A 54 10.81 -3.01 6.26
N TYR A 55 10.89 -1.80 5.73
CA TYR A 55 9.93 -0.74 5.98
C TYR A 55 8.81 -0.79 4.95
N LEU A 56 7.57 -0.85 5.44
CA LEU A 56 6.34 -0.80 4.69
C LEU A 56 5.74 0.61 4.84
N TYR A 57 5.87 1.38 3.77
CA TYR A 57 5.19 2.64 3.55
C TYR A 57 3.75 2.31 3.15
N ARG A 58 2.76 2.94 3.78
CA ARG A 58 1.35 2.77 3.42
C ARG A 58 0.62 4.10 3.38
N VAL A 59 -0.29 4.24 2.42
CA VAL A 59 -1.20 5.38 2.34
C VAL A 59 -2.63 4.86 2.33
N VAL A 60 -3.43 5.41 3.24
CA VAL A 60 -4.84 5.08 3.39
C VAL A 60 -5.69 6.34 3.32
N ASP A 61 -6.93 6.20 2.86
CA ASP A 61 -7.90 7.30 2.88
C ASP A 61 -8.49 7.51 4.29
N LYS A 62 -9.35 8.51 4.45
CA LYS A 62 -9.98 8.78 5.76
C LYS A 62 -10.86 7.63 6.28
N HIS A 63 -11.33 6.75 5.41
CA HIS A 63 -12.18 5.58 5.71
C HIS A 63 -11.36 4.31 5.95
N GLY A 64 -10.03 4.37 5.83
CA GLY A 64 -9.14 3.23 6.02
C GLY A 64 -8.93 2.38 4.76
N ASN A 65 -9.41 2.81 3.60
CA ASN A 65 -9.13 2.10 2.34
C ASN A 65 -7.67 2.33 1.95
N THR A 66 -6.98 1.26 1.56
CA THR A 66 -5.59 1.36 1.10
C THR A 66 -5.54 1.94 -0.30
N ILE A 67 -4.78 3.04 -0.46
CA ILE A 67 -4.57 3.69 -1.76
C ILE A 67 -3.35 3.09 -2.46
N ASP A 68 -2.22 3.00 -1.75
CA ASP A 68 -0.99 2.37 -2.24
C ASP A 68 -0.08 1.98 -1.07
N PHE A 69 0.92 1.14 -1.37
CA PHE A 69 1.95 0.71 -0.44
C PHE A 69 3.30 0.59 -1.15
N HIS A 70 4.38 0.67 -0.39
CA HIS A 70 5.73 0.48 -0.90
C HIS A 70 6.63 -0.17 0.15
N LEU A 71 7.41 -1.16 -0.26
CA LEU A 71 8.40 -1.81 0.59
C LEU A 71 9.78 -1.29 0.24
N SER A 72 10.52 -0.89 1.27
CA SER A 72 11.92 -0.46 1.16
C SER A 72 12.76 -1.07 2.28
N PRO A 73 13.98 -1.53 1.99
CA PRO A 73 14.90 -1.99 3.04
C PRO A 73 15.39 -0.84 3.94
N THR A 74 15.17 0.41 3.54
CA THR A 74 15.67 1.59 4.25
C THR A 74 14.55 2.59 4.57
N ARG A 75 14.66 3.22 5.74
CA ARG A 75 13.82 4.35 6.17
C ARG A 75 14.55 5.66 5.87
N ASN A 76 14.41 6.17 4.65
CA ASN A 76 15.04 7.42 4.23
C ASN A 76 14.10 8.28 3.37
N ALA A 77 14.43 9.56 3.23
CA ALA A 77 13.65 10.51 2.44
C ALA A 77 13.51 10.07 0.97
N LYS A 78 14.52 9.38 0.41
CA LYS A 78 14.47 8.87 -0.98
C LYS A 78 13.39 7.80 -1.16
N ALA A 79 13.22 6.91 -0.18
CA ALA A 79 12.17 5.89 -0.18
C ALA A 79 10.79 6.55 -0.01
N ALA A 80 10.66 7.49 0.94
CA ALA A 80 9.44 8.27 1.12
C ALA A 80 9.03 9.04 -0.14
N ASN A 81 9.98 9.73 -0.81
CA ASN A 81 9.75 10.44 -2.07
C ASN A 81 9.29 9.51 -3.19
N ARG A 82 9.94 8.35 -3.35
CA ARG A 82 9.51 7.36 -4.35
C ARG A 82 8.12 6.82 -4.06
N PHE A 83 7.82 6.57 -2.79
CA PHE A 83 6.51 6.11 -2.38
C PHE A 83 5.42 7.16 -2.67
N LEU A 84 5.61 8.41 -2.24
CA LEU A 84 4.67 9.51 -2.49
C LEU A 84 4.51 9.76 -4.00
N GLY A 85 5.60 9.78 -4.76
CA GLY A 85 5.56 9.90 -6.21
C GLY A 85 4.77 8.76 -6.88
N LYS A 86 4.98 7.51 -6.44
CA LYS A 86 4.20 6.35 -6.92
C LYS A 86 2.72 6.50 -6.59
N ALA A 87 2.39 6.89 -5.36
CA ALA A 87 1.01 7.05 -4.91
C ALA A 87 0.30 8.17 -5.69
N LEU A 88 0.96 9.31 -5.89
CA LEU A 88 0.42 10.46 -6.61
C LEU A 88 0.27 10.19 -8.11
N ASN A 89 1.27 9.59 -8.77
CA ASN A 89 1.18 9.20 -10.18
C ASN A 89 0.18 8.07 -10.42
N GLY A 90 -0.12 7.31 -9.37
CA GLY A 90 -1.08 6.22 -9.40
C GLY A 90 -2.55 6.67 -9.47
N LEU A 91 -2.81 7.95 -9.25
CA LEU A 91 -4.13 8.58 -9.31
C LEU A 91 -4.48 8.98 -10.74
N LYS A 92 -5.73 8.76 -11.14
CA LYS A 92 -6.27 9.37 -12.37
C LYS A 92 -6.67 10.82 -12.11
N ASP A 93 -6.71 11.62 -13.18
CA ASP A 93 -6.94 13.07 -13.20
C ASP A 93 -7.98 13.53 -12.17
N GLY A 94 -7.55 14.34 -11.20
CA GLY A 94 -8.39 14.92 -10.14
C GLY A 94 -8.25 14.32 -8.73
N GLY A 95 -7.53 13.21 -8.55
CA GLY A 95 -7.44 12.49 -7.27
C GLY A 95 -6.41 13.00 -6.25
N ARG A 96 -5.79 14.17 -6.45
CA ARG A 96 -4.72 14.66 -5.56
C ARG A 96 -5.28 14.90 -4.14
N PRO A 97 -4.57 14.50 -3.09
CA PRO A 97 -5.00 14.79 -1.73
C PRO A 97 -4.96 16.31 -1.49
N GLY A 98 -6.02 16.83 -0.88
CA GLY A 98 -6.01 18.18 -0.31
C GLY A 98 -5.23 18.24 1.01
N VAL A 99 -5.17 17.13 1.75
CA VAL A 99 -4.44 17.05 3.03
C VAL A 99 -3.73 15.70 3.14
N ILE A 100 -2.44 15.71 3.50
CA ILE A 100 -1.66 14.52 3.85
C ILE A 100 -1.32 14.60 5.34
N ASN A 101 -1.83 13.66 6.12
CA ASN A 101 -1.49 13.50 7.52
C ASN A 101 -0.39 12.43 7.66
N THR A 102 0.65 12.74 8.42
CA THR A 102 1.75 11.82 8.73
C THR A 102 1.94 11.74 10.24
N ASP A 103 2.60 10.68 10.71
CA ASP A 103 3.03 10.49 12.11
C ASP A 103 4.17 11.44 12.54
N LYS A 104 4.49 12.45 11.72
CA LYS A 104 5.61 13.40 11.87
C LYS A 104 7.00 12.74 11.86
N ALA A 105 7.17 11.57 11.26
CA ALA A 105 8.52 11.05 11.03
C ALA A 105 9.38 12.07 10.23
N PRO A 106 10.66 12.31 10.60
CA PRO A 106 11.53 13.29 9.92
C PRO A 106 11.73 13.03 8.42
N THR A 107 11.53 11.78 7.98
CA THR A 107 11.62 11.41 6.56
C THR A 107 10.46 11.96 5.73
N TYR A 108 9.30 12.20 6.34
CA TYR A 108 8.13 12.74 5.64
C TYR A 108 8.17 14.26 5.52
N SER A 109 8.74 14.98 6.48
CA SER A 109 8.90 16.44 6.35
C SER A 109 9.79 16.81 5.15
N ILE A 110 10.84 16.03 4.88
CA ILE A 110 11.70 16.20 3.70
C ILE A 110 10.97 15.79 2.40
N ALA A 111 10.05 14.83 2.48
CA ALA A 111 9.38 14.29 1.30
C ALA A 111 8.09 15.04 0.89
N ILE A 112 7.55 15.84 1.80
CA ILE A 112 6.35 16.66 1.60
C ILE A 112 6.70 18.14 1.38
N SER A 113 7.92 18.56 1.78
CA SER A 113 8.48 19.88 1.47
C SER A 113 8.64 20.11 -0.03
#